data_AF-A0A1I7ZSQ4-F1
#
_entry.id   AF-A0A1I7ZSQ4-F1
#
_cell.length_a   1.000
_cell.length_b   1.000
_cell.length_c   1.000
_cell.angle_alpha   90.00
_cell.angle_beta   90.00
_cell.angle_gamma   90.00
#
_symmetry.space_group_name_H-M   'P 1'
#
loop_
_entity.id
_entity.type
_entity.pdbx_description
1 polymer ?
#
loop_
_entity_poly.entity_id
_entity_poly.type
_entity_poly.pdbx_seq_one_letter_code
_entity_poly.pdbx_strand_id
1 'polypeptide(L)'
;MRRRVWPWQCAMSLIRFNALISLAIFFALWFIYFHYRLENLQSSQYLPQAGADGAGRGYNPRKVIIYNRVPKTGSTTFTNAVAYDLCKKNGFHSIHLNMTKNRYAMNVIDQRSFVDNVTSWTEVIPAFYHGHVAFVDFTKFGYQNPIYVNMVREPLDRLLSHYYFLRYGDNYRIGLRRSRAGNNETFDECIEKKKKDCDMKMMWLQIPYFCGTHSFCSEVGSKQALEEAKYNLLNHYLLVGTTDRLADFIALLEQVLPDFFHGALDHYNSLDENRAHLRYTKKKIPPSAQTLEIVKNNPIYQMEREFFDFAKNQFEEQWSRVAQKDGSFVPKQFHYEKIRPPVE
;
A
#
# COMPACT_ATOMS: atom_id res chain seq x y z
N MET A 1 4.75 -51.91 88.00
CA MET A 1 5.68 -52.29 86.91
C MET A 1 5.37 -51.44 85.68
N ARG A 2 6.27 -50.50 85.34
CA ARG A 2 6.08 -49.52 84.25
C ARG A 2 6.19 -50.20 82.88
N ARG A 3 5.13 -50.12 82.07
CA ARG A 3 5.15 -50.46 80.64
C ARG A 3 5.96 -49.39 79.88
N ARG A 4 6.98 -49.81 79.14
CA ARG A 4 7.67 -48.97 78.14
C ARG A 4 6.75 -48.80 76.94
N VAL A 5 6.30 -47.58 76.68
CA VAL A 5 5.68 -47.17 75.42
C VAL A 5 6.81 -46.79 74.46
N TRP A 6 6.94 -47.49 73.33
CA TRP A 6 7.83 -47.09 72.23
C TRP A 6 7.13 -46.05 71.35
N PRO A 7 7.82 -45.01 70.85
CA PRO A 7 7.17 -43.86 70.24
C PRO A 7 7.01 -44.01 68.72
N TRP A 8 5.75 -44.12 68.27
CA TRP A 8 5.37 -44.07 66.85
C TRP A 8 5.46 -42.67 66.22
N GLN A 9 5.88 -41.65 66.98
CA GLN A 9 5.90 -40.25 66.54
C GLN A 9 7.13 -39.85 65.69
N CYS A 10 8.25 -40.60 65.73
CA CYS A 10 9.43 -40.26 64.92
C CYS A 10 9.31 -40.65 63.43
N ALA A 11 8.56 -41.70 63.10
CA ALA A 11 8.47 -42.20 61.72
C ALA A 11 7.63 -41.28 60.80
N MET A 12 6.54 -40.68 61.31
CA MET A 12 5.71 -39.75 60.54
C MET A 12 6.41 -38.42 60.23
N SER A 13 7.35 -38.00 61.08
CA SER A 13 8.15 -36.78 60.86
C SER A 13 9.12 -36.95 59.69
N LEU A 14 9.78 -38.10 59.57
CA LEU A 14 10.72 -38.37 58.48
C LEU A 14 10.02 -38.46 57.12
N ILE A 15 8.83 -39.06 57.07
CA ILE A 15 8.04 -39.19 55.83
C ILE A 15 7.56 -37.82 55.36
N ARG A 16 7.09 -36.96 56.27
CA ARG A 16 6.69 -35.58 55.93
C ARG A 16 7.89 -34.72 55.49
N PHE A 17 9.04 -34.91 56.10
CA PHE A 17 10.27 -34.20 55.72
C PHE A 17 10.78 -34.65 54.34
N ASN A 18 10.78 -35.96 54.06
CA ASN A 18 11.13 -36.49 52.74
C ASN A 18 10.13 -36.07 51.66
N ALA A 19 8.82 -36.02 51.97
CA ALA A 19 7.81 -35.53 51.03
C ALA A 19 8.00 -34.04 50.70
N LEU A 20 8.38 -33.21 51.68
CA LEU A 20 8.69 -31.79 51.45
C LEU A 20 9.96 -31.62 50.61
N ILE A 21 10.99 -32.45 50.82
CA ILE A 21 12.20 -32.44 49.99
C ILE A 21 11.88 -32.87 48.55
N SER A 22 11.11 -33.94 48.36
CA SER A 22 10.69 -34.39 47.02
C SER A 22 9.86 -33.34 46.30
N LEU A 23 8.97 -32.64 47.01
CA LEU A 23 8.18 -31.54 46.45
C LEU A 23 9.08 -30.35 46.05
N ALA A 24 10.04 -29.99 46.89
CA ALA A 24 11.00 -28.93 46.60
C ALA A 24 11.89 -29.27 45.39
N ILE A 25 12.34 -30.51 45.27
CA ILE A 25 13.09 -30.99 44.09
C ILE A 25 12.22 -30.93 42.84
N PHE A 26 10.95 -31.34 42.93
CA PHE A 26 10.03 -31.26 41.80
C PHE A 26 9.83 -29.81 41.34
N PHE A 27 9.62 -28.86 42.25
CA PHE A 27 9.49 -27.45 41.91
C PHE A 27 10.79 -26.86 41.35
N ALA A 28 11.96 -27.26 41.87
CA ALA A 28 13.25 -26.83 41.32
C ALA A 28 13.46 -27.33 39.89
N LEU A 29 13.18 -28.61 39.63
CA LEU A 29 13.27 -29.20 38.28
C LEU A 29 12.24 -28.59 37.33
N TRP A 30 11.02 -28.33 37.80
CA TRP A 30 9.99 -27.64 37.04
C TRP A 30 10.40 -26.21 36.71
N PHE A 31 10.98 -25.47 37.66
CA PHE A 31 11.47 -24.12 37.44
C PHE A 31 12.63 -24.10 36.44
N ILE A 32 13.58 -25.02 36.54
CA ILE A 32 14.68 -25.17 35.57
C ILE A 32 14.14 -25.51 34.18
N TYR A 33 13.22 -26.48 34.09
CA TYR A 33 12.60 -26.85 32.81
C TYR A 33 11.81 -25.68 32.20
N PHE A 34 11.07 -24.95 33.03
CA PHE A 34 10.28 -23.80 32.60
C PHE A 34 11.18 -22.65 32.13
N HIS A 35 12.25 -22.33 32.86
CA HIS A 35 13.24 -21.33 32.43
C HIS A 35 13.94 -21.75 31.13
N TYR A 36 14.38 -23.01 31.04
CA TYR A 36 14.98 -23.54 29.81
C TYR A 36 14.02 -23.48 28.62
N ARG A 37 12.72 -23.74 28.83
CA ARG A 37 11.70 -23.59 27.79
C ARG A 37 11.42 -22.12 27.46
N LEU A 38 11.46 -21.22 28.44
CA LEU A 38 11.27 -19.78 28.24
C LEU A 38 12.44 -19.18 27.44
N GLU A 39 13.68 -19.54 27.76
CA GLU A 39 14.88 -19.15 27.01
C GLU A 39 14.86 -19.70 25.57
N ASN A 40 14.38 -20.94 25.37
CA ASN A 40 14.19 -21.50 24.03
C ASN A 40 13.05 -20.83 23.25
N LEU A 41 11.98 -20.37 23.93
CA LEU A 41 10.90 -19.62 23.30
C LEU A 41 11.35 -18.19 22.93
N GLN A 42 12.15 -17.53 23.77
CA GLN A 42 12.78 -16.25 23.44
C GLN A 42 13.83 -16.41 22.33
N SER A 43 14.60 -17.50 22.32
CA SER A 43 15.52 -17.82 21.22
C SER A 43 14.79 -18.13 19.90
N SER A 44 13.57 -18.68 19.97
CA SER A 44 12.71 -18.88 18.79
C SER A 44 12.01 -17.61 18.30
N GLN A 45 12.03 -16.51 19.08
CA GLN A 45 11.53 -15.20 18.67
C GLN A 45 12.62 -14.26 18.13
N TYR A 46 13.88 -14.66 18.18
CA TYR A 46 14.85 -14.15 17.22
C TYR A 46 14.50 -14.74 15.86
N LEU A 47 13.65 -14.03 15.12
CA LEU A 47 13.69 -14.05 13.67
C LEU A 47 15.17 -14.09 13.29
N PRO A 48 15.63 -15.05 12.47
CA PRO A 48 16.98 -14.94 11.95
C PRO A 48 17.03 -13.56 11.29
N GLN A 49 17.90 -12.69 11.82
CA GLN A 49 18.41 -11.59 11.01
C GLN A 49 18.83 -12.27 9.72
N ALA A 50 18.08 -12.03 8.66
CA ALA A 50 18.40 -12.51 7.33
C ALA A 50 19.83 -12.06 7.10
N GLY A 51 20.75 -13.01 7.23
CA GLY A 51 22.17 -12.77 7.07
C GLY A 51 22.33 -12.15 5.70
N ALA A 52 22.98 -10.99 5.68
CA ALA A 52 23.36 -10.27 4.49
C ALA A 52 24.43 -11.01 3.65
N ASP A 53 24.51 -12.34 3.78
CA ASP A 53 25.59 -13.18 3.25
C ASP A 53 25.06 -14.30 2.34
N GLY A 54 23.97 -14.03 1.64
CA GLY A 54 23.54 -14.78 0.45
C GLY A 54 23.92 -14.03 -0.82
N ALA A 55 25.21 -13.99 -1.16
CA ALA A 55 25.67 -13.48 -2.45
C ALA A 55 25.20 -14.40 -3.59
N GLY A 56 23.99 -14.16 -4.08
CA GLY A 56 23.47 -14.67 -5.34
C GLY A 56 22.57 -13.62 -5.97
N ARG A 57 23.13 -12.73 -6.82
CA ARG A 57 22.42 -11.69 -7.62
C ARG A 57 21.10 -11.22 -6.98
N GLY A 58 21.22 -10.63 -5.78
CA GLY A 58 20.10 -10.44 -4.87
C GLY A 58 19.13 -9.34 -5.27
N TYR A 59 17.85 -9.60 -5.05
CA TYR A 59 16.77 -8.62 -5.11
C TYR A 59 17.17 -7.31 -4.42
N ASN A 60 17.17 -6.20 -5.17
CA ASN A 60 17.35 -4.87 -4.61
C ASN A 60 16.01 -4.13 -4.64
N PRO A 61 15.31 -4.00 -3.49
CA PRO A 61 14.00 -3.37 -3.42
C PRO A 61 14.01 -1.89 -3.86
N ARG A 62 15.17 -1.23 -3.78
CA ARG A 62 15.32 0.18 -4.21
C ARG A 62 15.29 0.34 -5.73
N LYS A 63 15.46 -0.75 -6.49
CA LYS A 63 15.41 -0.76 -7.96
C LYS A 63 14.07 -1.28 -8.49
N VAL A 64 13.06 -1.42 -7.64
CA VAL A 64 11.73 -1.86 -8.04
C VAL A 64 10.71 -0.87 -7.50
N ILE A 65 9.94 -0.28 -8.41
CA ILE A 65 8.78 0.54 -8.08
C ILE A 65 7.51 -0.24 -8.41
N ILE A 66 6.57 -0.28 -7.48
CA ILE A 66 5.20 -0.74 -7.72
C ILE A 66 4.26 0.45 -7.67
N TYR A 67 3.63 0.73 -8.80
CA TYR A 67 2.49 1.62 -8.93
C TYR A 67 1.20 0.80 -9.06
N ASN A 68 0.61 0.43 -7.93
CA ASN A 68 -0.66 -0.31 -7.87
C ASN A 68 -1.86 0.63 -8.14
N ARG A 69 -1.90 1.11 -9.38
CA ARG A 69 -2.72 2.22 -9.86
C ARG A 69 -4.22 2.04 -9.61
N VAL A 70 -4.81 3.02 -8.94
CA VAL A 70 -6.26 3.15 -8.81
C VAL A 70 -6.88 3.54 -10.17
N PRO A 71 -8.04 2.97 -10.55
CA PRO A 71 -8.79 3.41 -11.73
C PRO A 71 -9.26 4.88 -11.64
N LYS A 72 -9.12 5.62 -12.75
CA LYS A 72 -9.63 7.00 -12.95
C LYS A 72 -8.98 8.11 -12.09
N THR A 73 -7.75 7.88 -11.63
CA THR A 73 -6.90 8.84 -10.87
C THR A 73 -5.75 9.42 -11.70
N GLY A 74 -5.92 9.63 -13.02
CA GLY A 74 -4.83 10.10 -13.89
C GLY A 74 -3.75 9.06 -14.20
N SER A 75 -3.94 7.80 -13.78
CA SER A 75 -2.96 6.73 -13.93
C SER A 75 -2.48 6.44 -15.35
N THR A 76 -3.28 6.76 -16.38
CA THR A 76 -2.85 6.57 -17.77
C THR A 76 -1.88 7.65 -18.22
N THR A 77 -2.09 8.91 -17.85
CA THR A 77 -1.11 9.97 -18.11
C THR A 77 0.22 9.62 -17.46
N PHE A 78 0.22 9.36 -16.15
CA PHE A 78 1.47 9.06 -15.43
C PHE A 78 2.20 7.82 -15.99
N THR A 79 1.47 6.77 -16.34
CA THR A 79 2.12 5.57 -16.88
C THR A 79 2.56 5.76 -18.35
N ASN A 80 1.66 6.21 -19.23
CA ASN A 80 1.88 6.20 -20.68
C ASN A 80 2.59 7.44 -21.20
N ALA A 81 2.44 8.58 -20.55
CA ALA A 81 3.08 9.81 -20.97
C ALA A 81 4.39 10.07 -20.22
N VAL A 82 4.55 9.51 -19.01
CA VAL A 82 5.77 9.69 -18.20
C VAL A 82 6.58 8.38 -18.15
N ALA A 83 6.10 7.35 -17.44
CA ALA A 83 6.91 6.16 -17.19
C ALA A 83 7.35 5.41 -18.47
N TYR A 84 6.46 5.22 -19.45
CA TYR A 84 6.79 4.55 -20.71
C TYR A 84 7.73 5.35 -21.62
N ASP A 85 7.66 6.69 -21.58
CA ASP A 85 8.53 7.54 -22.40
C ASP A 85 9.94 7.61 -21.79
N LEU A 86 10.02 7.66 -20.46
CA LEU A 86 11.28 7.73 -19.73
C LEU A 86 12.01 6.40 -19.59
N CYS A 87 11.32 5.26 -19.71
CA CYS A 87 11.94 3.94 -19.46
C CYS A 87 13.16 3.68 -20.33
N LYS A 88 13.12 4.06 -21.61
CA LYS A 88 14.27 3.95 -22.53
C LYS A 88 15.38 4.95 -22.21
N LYS A 89 15.01 6.17 -21.82
CA LYS A 89 15.96 7.26 -21.52
C LYS A 89 16.75 6.97 -20.24
N ASN A 90 16.06 6.47 -19.21
CA ASN A 90 16.60 6.28 -17.87
C ASN A 90 17.02 4.82 -17.59
N GLY A 91 16.82 3.91 -18.55
CA GLY A 91 17.36 2.54 -18.49
C GLY A 91 16.63 1.59 -17.53
N PHE A 92 15.29 1.69 -17.44
CA PHE A 92 14.46 0.79 -16.64
C PHE A 92 13.36 0.11 -17.48
N HIS A 93 12.74 -0.94 -16.96
CA HIS A 93 11.63 -1.63 -17.62
C HIS A 93 10.27 -1.20 -17.05
N SER A 94 9.31 -0.86 -17.90
CA SER A 94 7.93 -0.57 -17.48
C SER A 94 7.03 -1.78 -17.77
N ILE A 95 6.52 -2.41 -16.72
CA ILE A 95 5.86 -3.72 -16.78
C ILE A 95 4.40 -3.59 -16.32
N HIS A 96 3.47 -3.91 -17.21
CA HIS A 96 2.04 -3.90 -16.90
C HIS A 96 1.60 -5.24 -16.28
N LEU A 97 1.14 -5.21 -15.04
CA LEU A 97 0.49 -6.32 -14.36
C LEU A 97 -0.99 -6.35 -14.70
N ASN A 98 -1.42 -7.39 -15.41
CA ASN A 98 -2.82 -7.61 -15.75
C ASN A 98 -3.45 -8.67 -14.83
N MET A 99 -4.64 -8.38 -14.33
CA MET A 99 -5.39 -9.29 -13.45
C MET A 99 -6.57 -9.90 -14.20
N THR A 100 -6.74 -11.23 -14.09
CA THR A 100 -7.84 -11.95 -14.71
C THR A 100 -9.19 -11.38 -14.28
N LYS A 101 -10.05 -11.09 -15.26
CA LYS A 101 -11.38 -10.45 -15.07
C LYS A 101 -11.32 -9.10 -14.33
N ASN A 102 -10.18 -8.40 -14.36
CA ASN A 102 -9.96 -7.14 -13.65
C ASN A 102 -10.24 -7.24 -12.13
N ARG A 103 -9.98 -8.41 -11.53
CA ARG A 103 -9.97 -8.54 -10.07
C ARG A 103 -8.85 -7.68 -9.51
N TYR A 104 -9.10 -6.96 -8.42
CA TYR A 104 -8.10 -6.11 -7.81
C TYR A 104 -7.30 -6.84 -6.71
N ALA A 105 -7.90 -7.80 -6.01
CA ALA A 105 -7.23 -8.58 -4.96
C ALA A 105 -6.70 -9.92 -5.49
N MET A 106 -5.43 -10.21 -5.21
CA MET A 106 -4.79 -11.52 -5.46
C MET A 106 -5.11 -12.49 -4.31
N ASN A 107 -5.25 -13.79 -4.62
CA ASN A 107 -5.22 -14.82 -3.59
C ASN A 107 -3.77 -15.05 -3.09
N VAL A 108 -3.59 -15.75 -1.97
CA VAL A 108 -2.27 -15.93 -1.36
C VAL A 108 -1.26 -16.67 -2.25
N ILE A 109 -1.72 -17.58 -3.12
CA ILE A 109 -0.87 -18.32 -4.07
C ILE A 109 -0.38 -17.37 -5.16
N ASP A 110 -1.28 -16.58 -5.75
CA ASP A 110 -0.94 -15.56 -6.75
C ASP A 110 -0.02 -14.50 -6.17
N GLN A 111 -0.22 -14.09 -4.90
CA GLN A 111 0.67 -13.17 -4.21
C GLN A 111 2.07 -13.75 -4.06
N ARG A 112 2.20 -15.03 -3.67
CA ARG A 112 3.50 -15.71 -3.58
C ARG A 112 4.21 -15.71 -4.92
N SER A 113 3.53 -16.13 -6.00
CA SER A 113 4.10 -16.12 -7.35
C SER A 113 4.44 -14.72 -7.84
N PHE A 114 3.62 -13.71 -7.53
CA PHE A 114 3.91 -12.33 -7.86
C PHE A 114 5.18 -11.83 -7.16
N VAL A 115 5.30 -12.07 -5.85
CA VAL A 115 6.48 -11.68 -5.07
C VAL A 115 7.73 -12.41 -5.56
N ASP A 116 7.67 -13.72 -5.81
CA ASP A 116 8.79 -14.48 -6.34
C ASP A 116 9.21 -13.97 -7.73
N ASN A 117 8.26 -13.63 -8.61
CA ASN A 117 8.56 -13.08 -9.93
C ASN A 117 9.22 -11.69 -9.84
N VAL A 118 8.69 -10.80 -8.99
CA VAL A 118 9.25 -9.45 -8.82
C VAL A 118 10.65 -9.49 -8.20
N THR A 119 10.91 -10.45 -7.30
CA THR A 119 12.18 -10.52 -6.57
C THR A 119 13.27 -11.30 -7.33
N SER A 120 12.89 -12.29 -8.15
CA SER A 120 13.86 -13.13 -8.88
C SER A 120 14.13 -12.71 -10.33
N TRP A 121 13.30 -11.87 -10.94
CA TRP A 121 13.45 -11.50 -12.36
C TRP A 121 14.54 -10.43 -12.56
N THR A 122 15.79 -10.83 -12.40
CA THR A 122 16.95 -9.93 -12.40
C THR A 122 17.20 -9.23 -13.74
N GLU A 123 16.77 -9.83 -14.85
CA GLU A 123 16.97 -9.31 -16.22
C GLU A 123 16.18 -8.04 -16.49
N VAL A 124 15.09 -7.79 -15.76
CA VAL A 124 14.23 -6.62 -15.95
C VAL A 124 14.43 -5.54 -14.89
N ILE A 125 15.31 -5.73 -13.92
CA ILE A 125 15.62 -4.73 -12.89
C ILE A 125 16.66 -3.73 -13.44
N PRO A 126 16.46 -2.40 -13.32
CA PRO A 126 15.40 -1.70 -12.59
C PRO A 126 14.03 -1.78 -13.25
N ALA A 127 12.97 -1.93 -12.44
CA ALA A 127 11.62 -2.18 -12.94
C ALA A 127 10.57 -1.26 -12.30
N PHE A 128 9.66 -0.76 -13.15
CA PHE A 128 8.45 -0.05 -12.77
C PHE A 128 7.24 -0.93 -13.10
N TYR A 129 6.73 -1.64 -12.10
CA TYR A 129 5.52 -2.44 -12.23
C TYR A 129 4.29 -1.55 -12.01
N HIS A 130 3.29 -1.67 -12.89
CA HIS A 130 2.02 -0.96 -12.71
C HIS A 130 0.83 -1.85 -13.07
N GLY A 131 -0.27 -1.71 -12.33
CA GLY A 131 -1.46 -2.51 -12.56
C GLY A 131 -2.57 -2.23 -11.58
N HIS A 132 -3.78 -2.67 -11.93
CA HIS A 132 -4.96 -2.54 -11.07
C HIS A 132 -4.97 -3.67 -10.03
N VAL A 133 -4.14 -3.51 -9.00
CA VAL A 133 -3.97 -4.49 -7.91
C VAL A 133 -4.05 -3.79 -6.54
N ALA A 134 -4.55 -4.49 -5.53
CA ALA A 134 -4.47 -4.04 -4.14
C ALA A 134 -3.01 -4.05 -3.64
N PHE A 135 -2.75 -3.34 -2.55
CA PHE A 135 -1.48 -3.42 -1.84
C PHE A 135 -1.15 -4.87 -1.45
N VAL A 136 0.09 -5.28 -1.69
CA VAL A 136 0.63 -6.60 -1.35
C VAL A 136 1.87 -6.37 -0.49
N ASP A 137 1.89 -6.95 0.69
CA ASP A 137 3.00 -6.83 1.63
C ASP A 137 4.01 -7.96 1.41
N PHE A 138 5.17 -7.63 0.84
CA PHE A 138 6.25 -8.56 0.52
C PHE A 138 6.89 -9.13 1.79
N THR A 139 6.78 -8.43 2.92
CA THR A 139 7.36 -8.86 4.20
C THR A 139 6.73 -10.15 4.71
N LYS A 140 5.45 -10.38 4.39
CA LYS A 140 4.73 -11.64 4.68
C LYS A 140 5.33 -12.85 3.97
N PHE A 141 6.09 -12.62 2.90
CA PHE A 141 6.74 -13.66 2.10
C PHE A 141 8.27 -13.72 2.35
N GLY A 142 8.78 -12.98 3.33
CA GLY A 142 10.20 -12.97 3.69
C GLY A 142 11.07 -12.01 2.88
N TYR A 143 10.47 -11.07 2.14
CA TYR A 143 11.19 -10.07 1.33
C TYR A 143 10.95 -8.65 1.84
N GLN A 144 11.90 -7.74 1.58
CA GLN A 144 11.68 -6.32 1.81
C GLN A 144 10.65 -5.78 0.82
N ASN A 145 9.83 -4.81 1.24
CA ASN A 145 8.89 -4.17 0.34
C ASN A 145 9.64 -3.37 -0.76
N PRO A 146 9.20 -3.46 -2.04
CA PRO A 146 9.64 -2.55 -3.08
C PRO A 146 9.12 -1.14 -2.81
N ILE A 147 9.57 -0.18 -3.60
CA ILE A 147 9.10 1.20 -3.49
C ILE A 147 7.66 1.29 -3.99
N TYR A 148 6.71 1.55 -3.11
CA TYR A 148 5.33 1.82 -3.50
C TYR A 148 5.09 3.31 -3.73
N VAL A 149 4.44 3.64 -4.83
CA VAL A 149 3.93 4.98 -5.13
C VAL A 149 2.49 4.88 -5.59
N ASN A 150 1.68 5.92 -5.39
CA ASN A 150 0.31 5.91 -5.91
C ASN A 150 -0.25 7.32 -6.14
N MET A 151 -1.46 7.38 -6.69
CA MET A 151 -2.23 8.61 -6.81
C MET A 151 -3.70 8.38 -6.48
N VAL A 152 -4.25 9.30 -5.69
CA VAL A 152 -5.67 9.34 -5.32
C VAL A 152 -6.41 10.47 -6.05
N ARG A 153 -7.74 10.43 -5.98
CA ARG A 153 -8.61 11.47 -6.52
C ARG A 153 -9.81 11.67 -5.61
N GLU A 154 -10.41 12.85 -5.67
CA GLU A 154 -11.69 13.10 -5.01
C GLU A 154 -12.69 11.98 -5.39
N PRO A 155 -13.30 11.31 -4.38
CA PRO A 155 -14.05 10.07 -4.62
C PRO A 155 -15.24 10.21 -5.57
N LEU A 156 -16.03 11.28 -5.46
CA LEU A 156 -17.18 11.52 -6.31
C LEU A 156 -16.73 11.86 -7.73
N ASP A 157 -15.73 12.71 -7.91
CA ASP A 157 -15.17 13.03 -9.22
C ASP A 157 -14.60 11.80 -9.94
N ARG A 158 -13.98 10.89 -9.17
CA ARG A 158 -13.51 9.59 -9.66
C ARG A 158 -14.69 8.74 -10.12
N LEU A 159 -15.74 8.63 -9.32
CA LEU A 159 -16.95 7.87 -9.65
C LEU A 159 -17.66 8.44 -10.88
N LEU A 160 -17.88 9.76 -10.94
CA LEU A 160 -18.47 10.45 -12.10
C LEU A 160 -17.63 10.22 -13.36
N SER A 161 -16.30 10.32 -13.23
CA SER A 161 -15.40 10.04 -14.35
C SER A 161 -15.53 8.61 -14.85
N HIS A 162 -15.74 7.63 -13.96
CA HIS A 162 -16.01 6.24 -14.33
C HIS A 162 -17.40 6.04 -14.96
N TYR A 163 -18.44 6.59 -14.34
CA TYR A 163 -19.83 6.50 -14.78
C TYR A 163 -20.02 6.97 -16.22
N TYR A 164 -19.50 8.16 -16.53
CA TYR A 164 -19.58 8.73 -17.86
C TYR A 164 -18.58 8.13 -18.84
N PHE A 165 -17.46 7.58 -18.36
CA PHE A 165 -16.53 6.84 -19.20
C PHE A 165 -17.19 5.59 -19.80
N LEU A 166 -18.01 4.86 -19.03
CA LEU A 166 -18.72 3.69 -19.54
C LEU A 166 -19.77 4.04 -20.61
N ARG A 167 -20.26 5.28 -20.64
CA ARG A 167 -21.29 5.77 -21.57
C ARG A 167 -20.70 6.43 -22.82
N TYR A 168 -19.72 7.30 -22.64
CA TYR A 168 -19.18 8.16 -23.69
C TYR A 168 -17.75 7.80 -24.13
N GLY A 169 -17.09 6.87 -23.43
CA GLY A 169 -15.72 6.46 -23.73
C GLY A 169 -14.66 7.47 -23.30
N ASP A 170 -13.47 7.32 -23.88
CA ASP A 170 -12.32 8.18 -23.65
C ASP A 170 -11.78 8.78 -24.97
N ASN A 171 -10.88 9.76 -24.85
CA ASN A 171 -10.15 10.35 -25.98
C ASN A 171 -8.96 9.51 -26.48
N TYR A 172 -8.64 8.37 -25.82
CA TYR A 172 -7.44 7.60 -26.12
C TYR A 172 -7.69 6.41 -27.05
N ARG A 173 -8.74 5.62 -26.79
CA ARG A 173 -9.13 4.48 -27.63
C ARG A 173 -10.40 4.83 -28.39
N ILE A 174 -10.24 5.67 -29.40
CA ILE A 174 -11.33 6.14 -30.26
C ILE A 174 -11.95 4.93 -30.97
N GLY A 175 -13.28 4.83 -30.99
CA GLY A 175 -14.03 3.74 -31.63
C GLY A 175 -14.33 2.52 -30.75
N LEU A 176 -13.68 2.37 -29.59
CA LEU A 176 -13.96 1.26 -28.68
C LEU A 176 -15.30 1.49 -27.95
N ARG A 177 -16.33 0.72 -28.33
CA ARG A 177 -17.64 0.76 -27.68
C ARG A 177 -17.52 0.21 -26.25
N ARG A 178 -17.92 1.03 -25.28
CA ARG A 178 -17.93 0.68 -23.86
C ARG A 178 -19.22 -0.04 -23.49
N SER A 179 -19.22 -0.71 -22.33
CA SER A 179 -20.32 -1.58 -21.89
C SER A 179 -21.67 -0.88 -21.74
N ARG A 180 -21.69 0.44 -21.55
CA ARG A 180 -22.91 1.26 -21.43
C ARG A 180 -23.06 2.28 -22.58
N ALA A 181 -22.35 2.07 -23.69
CA ALA A 181 -22.40 2.99 -24.83
C ALA A 181 -23.84 3.10 -25.39
N GLY A 182 -24.32 4.33 -25.55
CA GLY A 182 -25.69 4.63 -25.97
C GLY A 182 -26.68 4.89 -24.83
N ASN A 183 -26.30 4.64 -23.58
CA ASN A 183 -27.07 5.09 -22.43
C ASN A 183 -26.74 6.56 -22.11
N ASN A 184 -27.71 7.45 -22.32
CA ASN A 184 -27.58 8.89 -22.07
C ASN A 184 -28.08 9.34 -20.68
N GLU A 185 -28.47 8.39 -19.82
CA GLU A 185 -28.90 8.67 -18.45
C GLU A 185 -27.83 9.43 -17.67
N THR A 186 -28.23 10.56 -17.09
CA THR A 186 -27.38 11.39 -16.23
C THR A 186 -27.10 10.69 -14.90
N PHE A 187 -26.09 11.15 -14.16
CA PHE A 187 -25.79 10.59 -12.84
C PHE A 187 -26.94 10.90 -11.86
N ASP A 188 -27.53 12.09 -11.95
CA ASP A 188 -28.71 12.50 -11.17
C ASP A 188 -29.89 11.54 -11.37
N GLU A 189 -30.28 11.29 -12.63
CA GLU A 189 -31.35 10.34 -12.94
C GLU A 189 -31.05 8.93 -12.44
N CYS A 190 -29.79 8.51 -12.49
CA CYS A 190 -29.38 7.21 -11.99
C CYS A 190 -29.59 7.10 -10.48
N ILE A 191 -29.19 8.13 -9.72
CA ILE A 191 -29.33 8.21 -8.27
C ILE A 191 -30.81 8.24 -7.87
N GLU A 192 -31.61 9.06 -8.54
CA GLU A 192 -33.06 9.15 -8.33
C GLU A 192 -33.73 7.78 -8.55
N LYS A 193 -33.36 7.09 -9.63
CA LYS A 193 -33.88 5.75 -9.97
C LYS A 193 -33.19 4.61 -9.23
N LYS A 194 -32.24 4.90 -8.32
CA LYS A 194 -31.48 3.93 -7.51
C LYS A 194 -30.87 2.78 -8.33
N LYS A 195 -30.27 3.11 -9.47
CA LYS A 195 -29.69 2.11 -10.38
C LYS A 195 -28.31 1.65 -9.95
N LYS A 196 -27.93 0.43 -10.39
CA LYS A 196 -26.67 -0.22 -10.02
C LYS A 196 -25.40 0.56 -10.38
N ASP A 197 -25.39 1.26 -11.52
CA ASP A 197 -24.19 1.95 -12.02
C ASP A 197 -23.78 3.17 -11.17
N CYS A 198 -24.68 3.66 -10.30
CA CYS A 198 -24.46 4.78 -9.38
C CYS A 198 -24.75 4.39 -7.92
N ASP A 199 -24.81 3.08 -7.62
CA ASP A 199 -24.88 2.61 -6.23
C ASP A 199 -23.70 3.18 -5.44
N MET A 200 -23.96 3.73 -4.25
CA MET A 200 -22.93 4.30 -3.38
C MET A 200 -21.85 3.29 -2.98
N LYS A 201 -22.13 1.99 -3.06
CA LYS A 201 -21.09 0.95 -2.92
C LYS A 201 -19.96 1.07 -3.95
N MET A 202 -20.22 1.64 -5.13
CA MET A 202 -19.21 1.90 -6.18
C MET A 202 -18.23 3.03 -5.80
N MET A 203 -18.55 3.81 -4.76
CA MET A 203 -17.64 4.81 -4.20
C MET A 203 -16.42 4.14 -3.56
N TRP A 204 -16.64 3.02 -2.86
CA TRP A 204 -15.65 2.23 -2.14
C TRP A 204 -14.67 1.56 -3.11
N LEU A 205 -13.52 2.17 -3.31
CA LEU A 205 -12.50 1.71 -4.24
C LEU A 205 -11.08 2.07 -3.80
N GLN A 206 -10.82 3.30 -3.38
CA GLN A 206 -9.45 3.72 -3.06
C GLN A 206 -9.00 3.04 -1.77
N ILE A 207 -9.85 3.03 -0.74
CA ILE A 207 -9.54 2.39 0.54
C ILE A 207 -9.11 0.92 0.35
N PRO A 208 -9.86 0.04 -0.34
CA PRO A 208 -9.42 -1.34 -0.60
C PRO A 208 -8.07 -1.47 -1.31
N TYR A 209 -7.72 -0.54 -2.22
CA TYR A 209 -6.45 -0.59 -2.94
C TYR A 209 -5.25 -0.35 -2.01
N PHE A 210 -5.39 0.47 -0.98
CA PHE A 210 -4.35 0.74 0.01
C PHE A 210 -4.41 -0.21 1.21
N CYS A 211 -5.61 -0.63 1.62
CA CYS A 211 -5.82 -1.59 2.70
C CYS A 211 -5.20 -2.96 2.37
N GLY A 212 -5.25 -3.37 1.09
CA GLY A 212 -4.64 -4.61 0.62
C GLY A 212 -5.64 -5.76 0.53
N THR A 213 -5.19 -6.98 0.84
CA THR A 213 -5.95 -8.22 0.58
C THR A 213 -6.53 -8.89 1.82
N HIS A 214 -6.60 -8.19 2.96
CA HIS A 214 -7.29 -8.73 4.14
C HIS A 214 -8.80 -8.84 3.90
N SER A 215 -9.48 -9.76 4.60
CA SER A 215 -10.92 -9.99 4.44
C SER A 215 -11.74 -8.71 4.61
N PHE A 216 -11.46 -7.95 5.67
CA PHE A 216 -12.15 -6.69 5.98
C PHE A 216 -11.88 -5.58 4.96
N CYS A 217 -10.80 -5.63 4.17
CA CYS A 217 -10.52 -4.65 3.12
C CYS A 217 -11.56 -4.70 1.99
N SER A 218 -12.18 -5.86 1.77
CA SER A 218 -13.23 -6.05 0.76
C SER A 218 -14.63 -5.69 1.27
N GLU A 219 -14.78 -5.45 2.57
CA GLU A 219 -16.06 -5.09 3.19
C GLU A 219 -16.34 -3.60 2.99
N VAL A 220 -17.43 -3.30 2.28
CA VAL A 220 -17.82 -1.92 1.96
C VAL A 220 -18.20 -1.18 3.24
N GLY A 221 -17.54 -0.05 3.51
CA GLY A 221 -17.78 0.77 4.70
C GLY A 221 -17.10 0.24 5.97
N SER A 222 -16.12 -0.66 5.84
CA SER A 222 -15.36 -1.14 7.00
C SER A 222 -14.44 -0.06 7.57
N LYS A 223 -14.67 0.32 8.83
CA LYS A 223 -13.80 1.28 9.55
C LYS A 223 -12.38 0.74 9.70
N GLN A 224 -12.24 -0.56 9.93
CA GLN A 224 -10.93 -1.20 10.02
C GLN A 224 -10.16 -1.08 8.70
N ALA A 225 -10.85 -1.19 7.55
CA ALA A 225 -10.22 -1.02 6.25
C ALA A 225 -9.71 0.40 6.01
N LEU A 226 -10.46 1.41 6.47
CA LEU A 226 -10.05 2.81 6.42
C LEU A 226 -8.77 3.05 7.22
N GLU A 227 -8.73 2.57 8.47
CA GLU A 227 -7.56 2.75 9.33
C GLU A 227 -6.33 1.99 8.79
N GLU A 228 -6.51 0.77 8.30
CA GLU A 228 -5.44 -0.01 7.67
C GLU A 228 -4.93 0.68 6.39
N ALA A 229 -5.82 1.27 5.58
CA ALA A 229 -5.42 2.01 4.39
C ALA A 229 -4.56 3.24 4.74
N LYS A 230 -4.93 3.99 5.78
CA LYS A 230 -4.12 5.13 6.28
C LYS A 230 -2.77 4.65 6.81
N TYR A 231 -2.77 3.55 7.58
CA TYR A 231 -1.55 2.94 8.10
C TYR A 231 -0.61 2.53 6.97
N ASN A 232 -1.10 1.80 5.96
CA ASN A 232 -0.28 1.37 4.83
C ASN A 232 0.23 2.57 4.03
N LEU A 233 -0.60 3.60 3.82
CA LEU A 233 -0.17 4.84 3.15
C LEU A 233 1.05 5.45 3.83
N LEU A 234 1.05 5.57 5.17
CA LEU A 234 2.17 6.16 5.89
C LEU A 234 3.42 5.26 5.96
N ASN A 235 3.22 3.95 6.11
CA ASN A 235 4.33 3.03 6.46
C ASN A 235 4.94 2.31 5.25
N HIS A 236 4.21 2.23 4.13
CA HIS A 236 4.63 1.40 3.00
C HIS A 236 4.71 2.15 1.68
N TYR A 237 4.02 3.30 1.53
CA TYR A 237 4.13 4.12 0.34
C TYR A 237 5.17 5.23 0.53
N LEU A 238 6.09 5.34 -0.42
CA LEU A 238 7.07 6.43 -0.45
C LEU A 238 6.39 7.78 -0.70
N LEU A 239 5.48 7.80 -1.68
CA LEU A 239 4.77 9.01 -2.08
C LEU A 239 3.38 8.67 -2.64
N VAL A 240 2.36 9.39 -2.19
CA VAL A 240 1.00 9.31 -2.71
C VAL A 240 0.52 10.69 -3.12
N GLY A 241 0.42 10.94 -4.42
CA GLY A 241 -0.03 12.22 -4.95
C GLY A 241 -1.55 12.31 -5.13
N THR A 242 -2.02 13.47 -5.55
CA THR A 242 -3.42 13.68 -5.97
C THR A 242 -3.48 13.98 -7.47
N THR A 243 -4.58 13.59 -8.11
CA THR A 243 -4.74 13.76 -9.57
C THR A 243 -4.65 15.22 -10.03
N ASP A 244 -5.12 16.15 -9.21
CA ASP A 244 -5.08 17.61 -9.45
C ASP A 244 -3.69 18.23 -9.29
N ARG A 245 -2.76 17.54 -8.63
CA ARG A 245 -1.37 17.97 -8.43
C ARG A 245 -0.37 17.01 -9.08
N LEU A 246 -0.71 16.47 -10.25
CA LEU A 246 0.13 15.50 -10.97
C LEU A 246 1.52 16.05 -11.31
N ALA A 247 1.63 17.32 -11.73
CA ALA A 247 2.91 17.94 -12.05
C ALA A 247 3.84 17.97 -10.81
N ASP A 248 3.31 18.39 -9.67
CA ASP A 248 4.04 18.44 -8.40
C ASP A 248 4.46 17.03 -7.93
N PHE A 249 3.58 16.04 -8.11
CA PHE A 249 3.89 14.64 -7.81
C PHE A 249 5.05 14.13 -8.68
N ILE A 250 5.04 14.43 -9.99
CA ILE A 250 6.14 14.08 -10.91
C ILE A 250 7.43 14.79 -10.51
N ALA A 251 7.37 16.08 -10.21
CA ALA A 251 8.51 16.88 -9.79
C ALA A 251 9.18 16.29 -8.54
N LEU A 252 8.37 15.86 -7.56
CA LEU A 252 8.90 15.26 -6.33
C LEU A 252 9.48 13.86 -6.58
N LEU A 253 8.86 13.05 -7.43
CA LEU A 253 9.42 11.75 -7.83
C LEU A 253 10.76 11.89 -8.56
N GLU A 254 10.93 12.93 -9.38
CA GLU A 254 12.21 13.23 -10.04
C GLU A 254 13.33 13.50 -9.04
N GLN A 255 13.04 14.19 -7.93
CA GLN A 255 14.02 14.45 -6.87
C GLN A 255 14.31 13.21 -6.01
N VAL A 256 13.29 12.41 -5.70
CA VAL A 256 13.42 11.29 -4.74
C VAL A 256 13.89 10.00 -5.43
N LEU A 257 13.54 9.80 -6.70
CA LEU A 257 13.82 8.59 -7.49
C LEU A 257 14.40 8.95 -8.88
N PRO A 258 15.55 9.65 -8.95
CA PRO A 258 16.11 10.13 -10.21
C PRO A 258 16.45 8.99 -11.19
N ASP A 259 16.84 7.81 -10.70
CA ASP A 259 17.11 6.63 -11.53
C ASP A 259 15.90 6.24 -12.42
N PHE A 260 14.68 6.59 -12.01
CA PHE A 260 13.46 6.34 -12.78
C PHE A 260 12.93 7.62 -13.44
N PHE A 261 12.98 8.76 -12.75
CA PHE A 261 12.24 9.96 -13.14
C PHE A 261 13.11 11.17 -13.48
N HIS A 262 14.42 11.00 -13.70
CA HIS A 262 15.25 12.09 -14.20
C HIS A 262 14.70 12.68 -15.51
N GLY A 263 14.49 14.00 -15.53
CA GLY A 263 13.89 14.76 -16.63
C GLY A 263 12.38 14.55 -16.80
N ALA A 264 11.68 14.03 -15.79
CA ALA A 264 10.26 13.70 -15.90
C ALA A 264 9.35 14.94 -15.94
N LEU A 265 9.64 15.96 -15.13
CA LEU A 265 8.83 17.17 -15.09
C LEU A 265 8.93 17.95 -16.40
N ASP A 266 10.15 18.14 -16.91
CA ASP A 266 10.38 18.81 -18.19
C ASP A 266 9.70 18.05 -19.33
N HIS A 267 9.84 16.72 -19.34
CA HIS A 267 9.14 15.87 -20.31
C HIS A 267 7.62 16.07 -20.22
N TYR A 268 7.05 16.01 -19.01
CA TYR A 268 5.61 16.20 -18.79
C TYR A 268 5.11 17.55 -19.27
N ASN A 269 5.85 18.63 -18.98
CA ASN A 269 5.51 19.99 -19.41
C ASN A 269 5.65 20.19 -20.93
N SER A 270 6.47 19.38 -21.60
CA SER A 270 6.63 19.40 -23.05
C SER A 270 5.56 18.61 -23.82
N LEU A 271 4.71 17.84 -23.13
CA LEU A 271 3.67 17.04 -23.76
C LEU A 271 2.59 17.92 -24.39
N ASP A 272 2.08 17.51 -25.54
CA ASP A 272 0.88 18.08 -26.13
C ASP A 272 -0.36 17.82 -25.24
N GLU A 273 -1.38 18.68 -25.33
CA GLU A 273 -2.58 18.60 -24.49
C GLU A 273 -3.25 17.22 -24.53
N ASN A 274 -3.22 16.52 -25.68
CA ASN A 274 -3.83 15.20 -25.81
C ASN A 274 -3.07 14.13 -25.02
N ARG A 275 -1.76 14.29 -24.82
CA ARG A 275 -0.91 13.39 -24.03
C ARG A 275 -0.81 13.79 -22.55
N ALA A 276 -0.88 15.09 -22.24
CA ALA A 276 -0.96 15.57 -20.86
C ALA A 276 -2.28 15.13 -20.17
N HIS A 277 -3.36 14.95 -20.94
CA HIS A 277 -4.68 14.52 -20.45
C HIS A 277 -5.17 13.22 -21.10
N LEU A 278 -4.36 12.16 -21.04
CA LEU A 278 -4.73 10.84 -21.57
C LEU A 278 -5.91 10.22 -20.83
N ARG A 279 -6.82 9.61 -21.62
CA ARG A 279 -8.05 8.96 -21.16
C ARG A 279 -9.02 9.87 -20.42
N TYR A 280 -9.06 11.14 -20.83
CA TYR A 280 -10.10 12.06 -20.42
C TYR A 280 -11.47 11.53 -20.89
N THR A 281 -12.46 11.60 -19.99
CA THR A 281 -13.83 11.20 -20.30
C THR A 281 -14.47 12.28 -21.15
N LYS A 282 -14.87 11.96 -22.40
CA LYS A 282 -15.31 12.94 -23.42
C LYS A 282 -16.38 13.92 -22.93
N LYS A 283 -17.35 13.42 -22.17
CA LYS A 283 -18.45 14.21 -21.63
C LYS A 283 -18.62 13.84 -20.15
N LYS A 284 -18.63 14.84 -19.29
CA LYS A 284 -19.01 14.73 -17.87
C LYS A 284 -20.07 15.78 -17.62
N ILE A 285 -21.15 15.41 -16.94
CA ILE A 285 -22.19 16.34 -16.52
C ILE A 285 -22.03 16.48 -14.99
N PRO A 286 -21.91 17.70 -14.46
CA PRO A 286 -21.85 17.89 -13.02
C PRO A 286 -23.19 17.51 -12.37
N PRO A 287 -23.17 16.85 -11.20
CA PRO A 287 -24.39 16.51 -10.48
C PRO A 287 -25.10 17.76 -9.95
N SER A 288 -26.41 17.66 -9.78
CA SER A 288 -27.26 18.67 -9.13
C SER A 288 -26.92 18.83 -7.64
N ALA A 289 -27.32 19.96 -7.06
CA ALA A 289 -27.15 20.22 -5.63
C ALA A 289 -27.84 19.14 -4.75
N GLN A 290 -29.02 18.66 -5.17
CA GLN A 290 -29.75 17.60 -4.48
C GLN A 290 -28.97 16.28 -4.50
N THR A 291 -28.43 15.87 -5.65
CA THR A 291 -27.59 14.67 -5.75
C THR A 291 -26.31 14.80 -4.92
N LEU A 292 -25.70 15.98 -4.92
CA LEU A 292 -24.52 16.26 -4.09
C LEU A 292 -24.80 16.08 -2.61
N GLU A 293 -25.95 16.55 -2.12
CA GLU A 293 -26.37 16.38 -0.74
C GLU A 293 -26.57 14.90 -0.38
N ILE A 294 -27.26 14.14 -1.25
CA ILE A 294 -27.45 12.69 -1.08
C ILE A 294 -26.11 11.96 -0.97
N VAL A 295 -25.16 12.29 -1.85
CA VAL A 295 -23.83 11.67 -1.85
C VAL A 295 -23.03 12.06 -0.60
N LYS A 296 -23.01 13.34 -0.24
CA LYS A 296 -22.23 13.85 0.91
C LYS A 296 -22.71 13.31 2.25
N ASN A 297 -24.01 13.04 2.37
CA ASN A 297 -24.61 12.43 3.56
C ASN A 297 -24.41 10.90 3.61
N ASN A 298 -23.87 10.27 2.56
CA ASN A 298 -23.63 8.84 2.54
C ASN A 298 -22.36 8.47 3.34
N PRO A 299 -22.42 7.49 4.26
CA PRO A 299 -21.27 7.12 5.08
C PRO A 299 -20.09 6.56 4.27
N ILE A 300 -20.34 5.87 3.14
CA ILE A 300 -19.28 5.32 2.29
C ILE A 300 -18.50 6.46 1.64
N TYR A 301 -19.20 7.51 1.17
CA TYR A 301 -18.55 8.71 0.64
C TYR A 301 -17.74 9.40 1.71
N GLN A 302 -18.27 9.57 2.92
CA GLN A 302 -17.56 10.22 4.02
C GLN A 302 -16.23 9.53 4.34
N MET A 303 -16.22 8.19 4.38
CA MET A 303 -14.99 7.42 4.63
C MET A 303 -13.98 7.53 3.48
N GLU A 304 -14.41 7.40 2.22
CA GLU A 304 -13.53 7.58 1.05
C GLU A 304 -13.01 9.03 0.97
N ARG A 305 -13.83 10.00 1.37
CA ARG A 305 -13.47 11.41 1.43
C ARG A 305 -12.42 11.66 2.51
N GLU A 306 -12.61 11.07 3.69
CA GLU A 306 -11.66 11.13 4.79
C GLU A 306 -10.30 10.53 4.39
N PHE A 307 -10.28 9.38 3.71
CA PHE A 307 -9.04 8.80 3.19
C PHE A 307 -8.37 9.70 2.14
N PHE A 308 -9.16 10.28 1.23
CA PHE A 308 -8.65 11.21 0.23
C PHE A 308 -8.03 12.46 0.87
N ASP A 309 -8.73 13.09 1.82
CA ASP A 309 -8.24 14.28 2.52
C ASP A 309 -6.99 13.96 3.35
N PHE A 310 -6.93 12.78 3.97
CA PHE A 310 -5.73 12.30 4.67
C PHE A 310 -4.53 12.17 3.73
N ALA A 311 -4.69 11.50 2.59
CA ALA A 311 -3.63 11.34 1.58
C ALA A 311 -3.19 12.69 1.00
N LYS A 312 -4.16 13.58 0.72
CA LYS A 312 -3.91 14.93 0.22
C LYS A 312 -3.09 15.75 1.22
N ASN A 313 -3.50 15.77 2.49
CA ASN A 313 -2.79 16.52 3.54
C ASN A 313 -1.37 16.00 3.73
N GLN A 314 -1.16 14.68 3.68
CA GLN A 314 0.17 14.08 3.74
C GLN A 314 1.06 14.54 2.58
N PHE A 315 0.53 14.57 1.36
CA PHE A 315 1.26 15.06 0.18
C PHE A 315 1.56 16.56 0.26
N GLU A 316 0.61 17.38 0.70
CA GLU A 316 0.79 18.82 0.86
C GLU A 316 1.85 19.15 1.92
N GLU A 317 1.87 18.41 3.02
CA GLU A 317 2.90 18.54 4.06
C GLU A 317 4.28 18.20 3.49
N GLN A 318 4.42 17.09 2.78
CA GLN A 318 5.68 16.71 2.11
C GLN A 318 6.12 17.76 1.09
N TRP A 319 5.20 18.28 0.27
CA TRP A 319 5.46 19.30 -0.73
C TRP A 319 5.91 20.63 -0.11
N SER A 320 5.20 21.10 0.92
CA SER A 320 5.49 22.40 1.56
C SER A 320 6.88 22.47 2.20
N ARG A 321 7.45 21.33 2.59
CA ARG A 321 8.79 21.22 3.16
C ARG A 321 9.92 21.31 2.13
N VAL A 322 9.62 21.07 0.86
CA VAL A 322 10.63 20.97 -0.20
C VAL A 322 10.47 22.02 -1.29
N ALA A 323 9.26 22.56 -1.51
CA ALA A 323 8.99 23.53 -2.56
C ALA A 323 9.14 24.98 -2.08
N GLN A 324 9.86 25.79 -2.85
CA GLN A 324 10.03 27.22 -2.61
C GLN A 324 9.03 28.04 -3.44
N LYS A 325 8.82 29.31 -3.05
CA LYS A 325 7.87 30.22 -3.73
C LYS A 325 8.24 30.54 -5.19
N ASP A 326 9.52 30.41 -5.53
CA ASP A 326 10.05 30.62 -6.88
C ASP A 326 9.95 29.37 -7.77
N GLY A 327 9.38 28.27 -7.25
CA GLY A 327 9.26 27.00 -7.96
C GLY A 327 10.49 26.09 -7.85
N SER A 328 11.56 26.51 -7.16
CA SER A 328 12.74 25.68 -6.93
C SER A 328 12.57 24.75 -5.71
N PHE A 329 13.43 23.72 -5.63
CA PHE A 329 13.51 22.85 -4.45
C PHE A 329 14.47 23.42 -3.40
N VAL A 330 14.14 23.23 -2.13
CA VAL A 330 15.02 23.57 -1.01
C VAL A 330 16.33 22.76 -1.11
N PRO A 331 17.52 23.40 -1.00
CA PRO A 331 18.79 22.68 -1.06
C PRO A 331 18.95 21.75 0.15
N LYS A 332 19.90 20.80 0.06
CA LYS A 332 20.20 19.86 1.15
C LYS A 332 20.47 20.60 2.47
N GLN A 333 19.61 20.37 3.47
CA GLN A 333 19.67 21.05 4.78
C GLN A 333 20.40 20.24 5.86
N PHE A 334 21.16 19.21 5.48
CA PHE A 334 21.93 18.39 6.42
C PHE A 334 23.32 18.08 5.88
N HIS A 335 24.28 17.92 6.78
CA HIS A 335 25.60 17.40 6.49
C HIS A 335 26.04 16.48 7.62
N TYR A 336 27.01 15.60 7.34
CA TYR A 336 27.59 14.74 8.36
C TYR A 336 28.87 15.40 8.86
N GLU A 337 28.98 15.57 10.17
CA GLU A 337 30.18 16.06 10.84
C GLU A 337 30.73 14.97 11.79
N LYS A 338 32.00 15.11 12.20
CA LYS A 338 32.64 14.25 13.21
C LYS A 338 32.68 12.75 12.83
N ILE A 339 32.90 12.43 11.56
CA ILE A 339 33.09 11.05 11.10
C ILE A 339 34.38 10.50 11.73
N ARG A 340 34.26 9.42 12.52
CA ARG A 340 35.37 8.75 13.20
C ARG A 340 35.22 7.21 13.11
N PRO A 341 36.31 6.47 12.87
CA PRO A 341 37.64 6.96 12.50
C PRO A 341 37.61 7.73 11.17
N PRO A 342 38.60 8.60 10.88
CA PRO A 342 38.70 9.24 9.57
C PRO A 342 38.71 8.18 8.47
N VAL A 343 38.00 8.44 7.37
CA VAL A 343 38.05 7.60 6.16
C VAL A 343 39.33 7.98 5.42
N GLU A 344 40.18 6.99 5.10
CA GLU A 344 41.42 7.19 4.32
C GLU A 344 41.15 7.58 2.87
#